data_AF-A0A2T0KAR0-F1
#
_entry.id   AF-A0A2T0KAR0-F1
#
_cell.length_a   1.000
_cell.length_b   1.000
_cell.length_c   1.000
_cell.angle_alpha   90.00
_cell.angle_beta   90.00
_cell.angle_gamma   90.00
#
_symmetry.space_group_name_H-M   'P 1'
#
loop_
_entity.id
_entity.type
_entity.pdbx_description
1 polymer ?
#
loop_
_entity_poly.entity_id
_entity_poly.type
_entity_poly.pdbx_seq_one_letter_code
_entity_poly.pdbx_strand_id
1 'polypeptide(L)' 'MGYPAEGPITAVRVEWTGARYRIHLVRGAGGGISVVDGGARPAEVMAALTAQGVSAEDAEHCVREVEPGFRA' A
#
# COMPACT_ATOMS: atom_id res chain seq x y z
N MET A 1 -22.96 -7.36 5.72
CA MET A 1 -21.70 -7.33 4.96
C MET A 1 -21.31 -5.86 4.84
N GLY A 2 -20.28 -5.42 5.55
CA GLY A 2 -19.83 -4.03 5.50
C GLY A 2 -19.12 -3.80 4.17
N TYR A 3 -19.63 -2.86 3.37
CA TYR A 3 -18.91 -2.34 2.21
C TYR A 3 -17.53 -1.88 2.67
N PRO A 4 -16.45 -2.16 1.92
CA PRO A 4 -15.16 -1.60 2.27
C PRO A 4 -15.33 -0.08 2.20
N ALA A 5 -15.19 0.60 3.35
CA ALA A 5 -15.39 2.03 3.48
C ALA A 5 -14.81 2.75 2.24
N GLU A 6 -15.68 3.30 1.40
CA GLU A 6 -15.34 3.90 0.09
C GLU A 6 -14.79 5.32 0.27
N GLY A 7 -13.99 5.52 1.32
CA GLY A 7 -13.35 6.79 1.63
C GLY A 7 -11.98 6.94 0.98
N PRO A 8 -11.46 8.17 0.86
CA PRO A 8 -10.11 8.39 0.37
C PRO A 8 -9.08 7.66 1.25
N ILE A 9 -8.03 7.15 0.62
CA ILE A 9 -6.86 6.60 1.31
C ILE A 9 -6.21 7.75 2.07
N THR A 10 -6.10 7.62 3.39
CA THR A 10 -5.47 8.63 4.26
C THR A 10 -4.10 8.19 4.76
N ALA A 11 -3.82 6.89 4.75
CA ALA A 11 -2.49 6.36 5.03
C ALA A 11 -2.27 5.04 4.32
N VAL A 12 -1.00 4.79 3.98
CA VAL A 12 -0.53 3.55 3.36
C VAL A 12 0.65 3.05 4.17
N ARG A 13 0.71 1.73 4.38
CA ARG A 13 1.89 1.06 4.91
C ARG A 13 2.19 -0.16 4.07
N VAL A 14 3.39 -0.23 3.54
CA VAL A 14 3.89 -1.41 2.84
C VAL A 14 4.70 -2.26 3.84
N GLU A 15 4.61 -3.58 3.74
CA GLU A 15 5.33 -4.52 4.59
C GLU A 15 5.92 -5.64 3.73
N TRP A 16 7.23 -5.91 3.86
CA TRP A 16 7.86 -7.07 3.26
C TRP A 16 7.80 -8.27 4.20
N THR A 17 7.20 -9.37 3.73
CA THR A 17 7.02 -10.59 4.54
C THR A 17 8.11 -11.64 4.36
N GLY A 18 9.15 -11.34 3.57
CA GLY A 18 10.18 -12.31 3.17
C GLY A 18 9.87 -13.04 1.86
N ALA A 19 8.60 -13.13 1.46
CA ALA A 19 8.17 -13.77 0.21
C ALA A 19 7.35 -12.85 -0.70
N ARG A 20 6.60 -11.91 -0.13
CA ARG A 20 5.75 -10.96 -0.84
C ARG A 20 5.56 -9.67 -0.05
N TYR A 21 5.18 -8.61 -0.74
CA TYR A 21 4.78 -7.34 -0.15
C TYR A 21 3.29 -7.39 0.23
N ARG A 22 2.95 -6.89 1.42
CA ARG A 22 1.58 -6.58 1.82
C ARG A 22 1.39 -5.08 1.89
N ILE A 23 0.24 -4.62 1.43
CA ILE A 23 -0.12 -3.20 1.42
C ILE A 23 -1.30 -3.02 2.36
N HIS A 24 -1.08 -2.28 3.44
CA HIS A 24 -2.11 -1.88 4.39
C HIS A 24 -2.59 -0.48 4.01
N LEU A 25 -3.87 -0.38 3.68
CA LEU A 25 -4.53 0.86 3.28
C LEU A 25 -5.50 1.28 4.38
N VAL A 26 -5.33 2.51 4.87
CA VAL A 26 -6.23 3.14 5.85
C VAL A 26 -7.07 4.19 5.14
N ARG A 27 -8.39 4.12 5.31
CA ARG A 27 -9.33 5.07 4.69
C ARG A 27 -10.00 5.96 5.73
N GLY A 28 -10.06 7.26 5.43
CA GLY A 28 -10.45 8.31 6.38
C GLY A 28 -11.93 8.33 6.75
N ALA A 29 -12.82 8.04 5.79
CA ALA A 29 -14.25 8.02 6.03
C ALA A 29 -14.68 6.65 6.59
N GLY A 30 -14.40 6.38 7.86
CA GLY A 30 -14.90 5.19 8.58
C GLY A 30 -13.84 4.25 9.15
N GLY A 31 -12.55 4.59 9.07
CA GLY A 31 -11.47 3.83 9.74
C GLY A 31 -11.24 2.43 9.19
N GLY A 32 -11.74 2.15 7.97
CA GLY A 32 -11.56 0.85 7.34
C GLY A 32 -10.10 0.61 6.98
N ILE A 33 -9.53 -0.47 7.53
CA ILE A 33 -8.23 -0.99 7.12
C ILE A 33 -8.47 -2.08 6.08
N SER A 34 -7.91 -1.92 4.90
CA SER A 34 -7.89 -2.94 3.85
C SER A 34 -6.47 -3.43 3.65
N VAL A 35 -6.29 -4.74 3.52
CA VAL A 35 -4.99 -5.34 3.21
C VAL A 35 -5.05 -5.90 1.80
N VAL A 36 -4.10 -5.50 0.97
CA VAL A 36 -4.00 -5.89 -0.44
C VAL A 36 -2.66 -6.61 -0.65
N ASP A 37 -2.66 -7.62 -1.50
CA ASP A 37 -1.43 -8.28 -1.93
C ASP A 37 -0.69 -7.36 -2.90
N GLY A 38 0.56 -7.03 -2.57
CA GLY A 38 1.43 -6.18 -3.38
C GLY A 38 2.37 -6.97 -4.31
N GLY A 39 2.21 -8.29 -4.40
CA GLY A 39 3.06 -9.14 -5.21
C GLY A 39 4.46 -9.37 -4.61
N ALA A 40 5.35 -9.95 -5.42
CA ALA A 40 6.72 -10.28 -5.01
C ALA A 40 7.73 -9.20 -5.44
N ARG A 41 7.34 -8.28 -6.31
CA ARG A 41 8.23 -7.27 -6.89
C ARG A 41 7.76 -5.84 -6.57
N PRO A 42 8.68 -4.88 -6.39
CA PRO A 42 8.34 -3.48 -6.18
C PRO A 42 7.40 -2.88 -7.26
N ALA A 43 7.58 -3.29 -8.51
CA ALA A 43 6.72 -2.85 -9.62
C ALA A 43 5.25 -3.31 -9.47
N GLU A 44 5.03 -4.48 -8.84
CA GLU A 44 3.67 -4.97 -8.56
C GLU A 44 3.03 -4.17 -7.42
N VAL A 45 3.82 -3.77 -6.41
CA VAL A 45 3.37 -2.90 -5.33
C VAL A 45 2.91 -1.55 -5.88
N MET A 46 3.69 -0.96 -6.79
CA MET A 46 3.34 0.28 -7.49
C MET A 46 2.02 0.16 -8.26
N ALA A 47 1.85 -0.93 -9.02
CA ALA A 47 0.62 -1.19 -9.77
C ALA A 47 -0.58 -1.37 -8.82
N ALA A 48 -0.39 -2.06 -7.69
CA ALA A 48 -1.43 -2.27 -6.70
C ALA A 48 -1.83 -0.96 -5.98
N LEU A 49 -0.87 -0.11 -5.62
CA LEU A 49 -1.12 1.19 -4.99
C LEU A 49 -1.86 2.14 -5.94
N THR A 50 -1.39 2.26 -7.18
CA THR A 50 -2.04 3.10 -8.20
C THR A 50 -3.43 2.62 -8.56
N ALA A 51 -3.67 1.31 -8.62
CA ALA A 51 -5.01 0.74 -8.80
C ALA A 51 -5.98 1.06 -7.63
N GLN A 52 -5.44 1.40 -6.45
CA GLN A 52 -6.22 1.82 -5.28
C GLN A 52 -6.42 3.34 -5.20
N GLY A 53 -5.95 4.08 -6.21
CA GLY A 53 -6.06 5.54 -6.28
C GLY A 53 -4.97 6.29 -5.51
N VAL A 54 -3.88 5.62 -5.13
CA VAL A 54 -2.68 6.29 -4.60
C VAL A 54 -1.90 6.89 -5.76
N SER A 55 -1.47 8.15 -5.61
CA SER A 55 -0.63 8.82 -6.59
C SER A 55 0.68 8.05 -6.80
N ALA A 56 1.23 8.10 -8.02
CA ALA A 56 2.50 7.45 -8.32
C ALA A 56 3.63 7.93 -7.39
N GLU A 57 3.70 9.23 -7.11
CA GLU A 57 4.71 9.83 -6.22
C GLU A 57 4.64 9.26 -4.79
N ASP A 58 3.45 9.20 -4.19
CA ASP A 58 3.23 8.60 -2.86
C ASP A 58 3.54 7.10 -2.85
N ALA A 59 3.19 6.39 -3.93
CA ALA A 59 3.46 4.97 -4.07
C ALA A 59 4.97 4.69 -4.13
N GLU A 60 5.72 5.48 -4.90
CA GLU A 60 7.19 5.37 -4.98
C GLU A 60 7.84 5.64 -3.61
N HIS A 61 7.36 6.66 -2.88
CA HIS A 61 7.84 6.96 -1.53
C HIS A 61 7.65 5.77 -0.59
N CYS A 62 6.44 5.20 -0.57
CA CYS A 62 6.08 4.06 0.27
C CYS A 62 6.91 2.80 -0.05
N VAL A 63 7.19 2.54 -1.32
CA VAL A 63 8.02 1.40 -1.76
C VAL A 63 9.47 1.61 -1.36
N ARG A 64 10.03 2.82 -1.57
CA ARG A 64 11.42 3.16 -1.23
C ARG A 64 11.71 3.05 0.26
N GLU A 65 10.75 3.39 1.13
CA GLU A 65 10.93 3.29 2.59
C GLU A 65 10.97 1.85 3.12
N VAL A 66 10.47 0.88 2.36
CA VAL A 66 10.37 -0.53 2.78
C VAL A 66 11.47 -1.41 2.18
N GLU A 67 12.20 -0.94 1.17
CA GLU A 67 13.30 -1.71 0.61
C GLU A 67 14.41 -1.91 1.66
N PRO A 68 14.77 -3.16 2.00
CA PRO A 68 15.81 -3.45 3.01
C PRO A 68 17.23 -3.03 2.59
N GLY A 69 17.40 -2.37 1.44
CA GLY A 69 18.65 -1.78 0.95
C GLY A 69 18.69 -0.25 0.98
N PHE A 70 17.57 0.45 1.27
CA PHE A 70 17.55 1.90 1.37
C PHE A 70 17.92 2.32 2.80
N ARG A 71 19.22 2.27 3.08
CA ARG A 71 19.79 2.74 4.34
C ARG A 71 19.77 4.27 4.34
N ALA A 72 18.90 4.87 5.16
CA ALA A 72 19.05 6.25 5.62
C ALA A 72 20.32 6.39 6.48
#